data_AF-A0A6V7KYL0-F1
#
_entry.id   AF-A0A6V7KYL0-F1
#
_cell.length_a   1.000
_cell.length_b   1.000
_cell.length_c   1.000
_cell.angle_alpha   90.00
_cell.angle_beta   90.00
_cell.angle_gamma   90.00
#
_symmetry.space_group_name_H-M   'P 1'
#
loop_
_entity.id
_entity.type
_entity.pdbx_description
1 polymer ?
#
loop_
_entity_poly.entity_id
_entity_poly.type
_entity_poly.pdbx_seq_one_letter_code
_entity_poly.pdbx_strand_id
1 'polypeptide(L)'
;YRKCLSDDFKCNSGGSGRANEPCIPKEKKCDGYLDCRSGRDEENCPANVKPACRLDQFRCNSTRRCVEQSARCNHKDDCGDNSDEEHC
;
A
#
# COMPACT_ATOMS: atom_id res chain seq x y z
N TYR A 1 -22.10 -0.69 11.89
CA TYR A 1 -21.75 -1.32 10.59
C TYR A 1 -21.49 -0.20 9.58
N ARG A 2 -20.23 0.12 9.27
CA ARG A 2 -19.89 1.18 8.32
C ARG A 2 -20.05 0.60 6.91
N LYS A 3 -21.08 1.06 6.20
CA LYS A 3 -21.31 0.69 4.80
C LYS A 3 -20.27 1.43 3.94
N CYS A 4 -19.74 0.78 2.90
CA CYS A 4 -18.96 1.42 1.83
C CYS A 4 -19.64 2.75 1.42
N LEU A 5 -18.90 3.86 1.46
CA LEU A 5 -19.36 5.10 0.84
C LEU A 5 -19.29 4.97 -0.70
N SER A 6 -20.01 5.84 -1.39
CA SER A 6 -20.01 5.89 -2.86
C SER A 6 -18.63 6.20 -3.45
N ASP A 7 -17.77 6.85 -2.67
CA ASP A 7 -16.42 7.29 -3.06
C ASP A 7 -15.33 6.29 -2.62
N ASP A 8 -15.70 5.22 -1.93
CA ASP A 8 -14.76 4.18 -1.49
C ASP A 8 -14.43 3.22 -2.66
N PHE A 9 -13.16 2.80 -2.71
CA PHE A 9 -12.73 1.72 -3.59
C PHE A 9 -13.20 0.37 -3.03
N LYS A 10 -13.87 -0.38 -3.89
CA LYS A 10 -14.36 -1.72 -3.59
C LYS A 10 -13.36 -2.73 -4.12
N CYS A 11 -12.70 -3.42 -3.19
CA CYS A 11 -11.87 -4.59 -3.45
C CYS A 11 -12.49 -5.61 -4.41
N ASN A 12 -13.82 -5.75 -4.39
CA ASN A 12 -14.56 -6.59 -5.33
C ASN A 12 -15.47 -5.75 -6.23
N SER A 13 -15.28 -5.86 -7.55
CA SER A 13 -16.17 -5.23 -8.55
C SER A 13 -17.52 -5.94 -8.68
N GLY A 14 -17.74 -7.09 -8.01
CA GLY A 14 -19.04 -7.76 -7.97
C GLY A 14 -19.97 -7.12 -6.96
N GLY A 15 -20.94 -6.33 -7.44
CA GLY A 15 -21.90 -5.52 -6.67
C GLY A 15 -22.86 -6.26 -5.74
N SER A 16 -22.37 -7.07 -4.82
CA SER A 16 -23.14 -7.58 -3.70
C SER A 16 -22.24 -7.55 -2.47
N GLY A 17 -22.62 -6.73 -1.48
CA GLY A 17 -21.98 -6.67 -0.18
C GLY A 17 -22.00 -8.02 0.54
N ARG A 18 -21.14 -8.94 0.12
CA ARG A 18 -20.73 -10.09 0.91
C ARG A 18 -19.97 -9.50 2.07
N ALA A 19 -20.47 -9.73 3.28
CA ALA A 19 -20.27 -8.92 4.48
C ALA A 19 -18.83 -8.83 5.05
N ASN A 20 -17.78 -9.09 4.28
CA ASN A 20 -16.41 -9.22 4.77
C ASN A 20 -15.31 -8.71 3.81
N GLU A 21 -15.64 -8.12 2.66
CA GLU A 21 -14.62 -7.50 1.80
C GLU A 21 -14.33 -6.07 2.30
N PRO A 22 -13.07 -5.70 2.60
CA PRO A 22 -12.74 -4.36 3.08
C PRO A 22 -13.07 -3.31 2.01
N CYS A 23 -13.83 -2.30 2.43
CA CYS A 23 -14.03 -1.06 1.71
C CYS A 23 -12.90 -0.12 2.11
N ILE A 24 -12.16 0.38 1.14
CA ILE A 24 -11.05 1.28 1.42
C ILE A 24 -11.38 2.65 0.80
N PRO A 25 -11.00 3.77 1.42
CA PRO A 25 -11.13 5.09 0.79
C PRO A 25 -10.45 5.12 -0.59
N LYS A 26 -10.94 5.93 -1.53
CA LYS A 26 -10.23 6.12 -2.82
C LYS A 26 -8.78 6.57 -2.65
N GLU A 27 -8.47 7.25 -1.55
CA GLU A 27 -7.12 7.69 -1.18
C GLU A 27 -6.20 6.53 -0.82
N LYS A 28 -6.78 5.38 -0.45
CA LYS A 28 -6.09 4.12 -0.18
C LYS A 28 -5.94 3.25 -1.42
N LYS A 29 -6.59 3.60 -2.54
CA LYS A 29 -6.34 2.91 -3.82
C LYS A 29 -5.02 3.41 -4.38
N CYS A 30 -4.07 2.52 -4.61
CA CYS A 30 -2.74 2.87 -5.09
C CYS A 30 -1.99 3.78 -4.10
N ASP A 31 -2.23 3.60 -2.80
CA ASP A 31 -1.56 4.39 -1.76
C ASP A 31 -0.25 3.76 -1.29
N GLY A 32 0.06 2.60 -1.85
CA GLY A 32 1.24 1.85 -1.59
C GLY A 32 1.10 0.83 -0.45
N TYR A 33 -0.12 0.56 0.01
CA TYR A 33 -0.45 -0.48 0.99
C TYR A 33 -1.47 -1.45 0.43
N LEU A 34 -1.30 -2.72 0.76
CA LEU A 34 -2.32 -3.75 0.49
C LEU A 34 -3.42 -3.63 1.55
N ASP A 35 -4.29 -2.63 1.42
CA ASP A 35 -5.49 -2.50 2.25
C ASP A 35 -6.55 -3.54 1.83
N CYS A 36 -6.49 -3.98 0.58
CA CYS A 36 -7.29 -5.09 0.09
C CYS A 36 -6.71 -6.45 0.47
N ARG A 37 -7.54 -7.38 0.98
CA ARG A 37 -7.13 -8.78 1.20
C ARG A 37 -6.61 -9.47 -0.06
N SER A 38 -7.09 -9.05 -1.22
CA SER A 38 -6.64 -9.54 -2.52
C SER A 38 -5.51 -8.70 -3.15
N GLY A 39 -5.16 -7.55 -2.56
CA GLY A 39 -4.21 -6.59 -3.14
C GLY A 39 -4.70 -5.80 -4.35
N ARG A 40 -5.98 -5.94 -4.74
CA ARG A 40 -6.58 -5.33 -5.94
C ARG A 40 -6.58 -3.82 -5.95
N ASP A 41 -6.50 -3.20 -4.78
CA ASP A 41 -6.34 -1.76 -4.61
C ASP A 41 -5.03 -1.22 -5.17
N GLU A 42 -4.00 -2.08 -5.16
CA GLU A 42 -2.66 -1.80 -5.66
C GLU A 42 -2.42 -2.44 -7.04
N GLU A 43 -3.42 -3.10 -7.61
CA GLU A 43 -3.40 -3.62 -8.97
C GLU A 43 -3.90 -2.57 -9.97
N ASN A 44 -3.28 -2.52 -11.17
CA ASN A 44 -3.67 -1.60 -12.25
C ASN A 44 -3.63 -0.12 -11.85
N CYS A 45 -2.66 0.26 -11.02
CA CYS A 45 -2.41 1.66 -10.68
C CYS A 45 -1.88 2.44 -11.89
N PRO A 46 -2.30 3.70 -12.07
CA PRO A 46 -1.73 4.55 -13.11
C PRO A 46 -0.22 4.64 -12.90
N ALA A 47 0.57 4.69 -13.99
CA ALA A 47 2.04 4.82 -13.89
C ALA A 47 2.50 6.05 -13.09
N ASN A 48 1.63 7.04 -12.90
CA ASN A 48 1.86 8.24 -12.10
C ASN A 48 1.63 8.04 -10.59
N VAL A 49 1.12 6.89 -10.17
CA VAL A 49 0.84 6.57 -8.78
C VAL A 49 1.84 5.53 -8.32
N LYS A 50 2.53 5.80 -7.20
CA LYS A 50 3.57 4.92 -6.67
C LYS A 50 2.92 3.60 -6.24
N PRO A 51 3.17 2.47 -6.94
CA PRO A 51 2.57 1.20 -6.57
C PRO A 51 3.01 0.79 -5.16
N ALA A 52 2.21 -0.02 -4.47
CA ALA A 52 2.65 -0.70 -3.27
C ALA A 52 4.02 -1.31 -3.48
N CYS A 53 4.90 -0.99 -2.53
CA CYS A 53 6.16 -1.68 -2.40
C CYS A 53 5.84 -3.18 -2.40
N ARG A 54 6.59 -3.95 -3.17
CA ARG A 54 6.42 -5.41 -3.22
C ARG A 54 6.49 -5.96 -1.79
N LEU A 55 5.92 -7.13 -1.54
CA LEU A 55 6.01 -7.79 -0.22
C LEU A 55 7.47 -7.91 0.30
N ASP A 56 8.42 -8.07 -0.62
CA ASP A 56 9.87 -8.08 -0.40
C ASP A 56 10.53 -6.68 -0.41
N GLN A 57 9.76 -5.61 -0.26
CA GLN A 57 10.27 -4.24 -0.23
C GLN A 57 9.83 -3.52 1.05
N PHE A 58 10.75 -2.76 1.62
CA PHE A 58 10.48 -1.88 2.75
C PHE A 58 10.07 -0.50 2.24
N ARG A 59 9.02 0.06 2.83
CA ARG A 59 8.55 1.40 2.52
C ARG A 59 9.14 2.39 3.52
N CYS A 60 9.89 3.33 2.98
CA CYS A 60 10.40 4.50 3.70
C CYS A 60 9.31 5.31 4.39
N ASN A 61 9.61 5.77 5.60
CA ASN A 61 8.66 6.54 6.41
C ASN A 61 8.42 7.93 5.81
N SER A 62 9.49 8.68 5.50
CA SER A 62 9.37 10.07 5.05
C SER A 62 9.27 10.19 3.54
N THR A 63 10.15 9.51 2.80
CA THR A 63 10.21 9.63 1.33
C THR A 63 9.16 8.80 0.60
N ARG A 64 8.48 7.87 1.31
CA ARG A 64 7.55 6.88 0.73
C ARG A 64 8.15 6.16 -0.48
N ARG A 65 9.48 6.03 -0.48
CA ARG A 65 10.25 5.25 -1.44
C ARG A 65 10.18 3.77 -1.05
N CYS A 66 10.17 2.89 -2.04
CA CYS A 66 10.32 1.47 -1.83
C CYS A 66 11.79 1.11 -1.99
N VAL A 67 12.37 0.56 -0.94
CA VAL A 67 13.70 -0.05 -0.93
C VAL A 67 13.55 -1.56 -0.77
N GLU A 68 14.55 -2.35 -1.11
CA GLU A 68 14.46 -3.80 -0.88
C GLU A 68 14.36 -4.10 0.62
N GLN A 69 13.73 -5.21 0.99
CA GLN A 69 13.67 -5.61 2.39
C GLN A 69 15.06 -5.93 2.95
N SER A 70 16.00 -6.37 2.08
CA SER A 70 17.43 -6.48 2.38
C SER A 70 18.14 -5.14 2.57
N ALA A 71 17.51 -4.03 2.20
CA ALA A 71 18.04 -2.69 2.46
C ALA A 71 17.71 -2.19 3.87
N ARG A 72 16.81 -2.86 4.59
CA ARG A 72 16.56 -2.56 5.99
C ARG A 72 17.71 -3.11 6.84
N CYS A 73 18.24 -2.32 7.76
CA CYS A 73 19.35 -2.70 8.65
C CYS A 73 20.64 -3.09 7.92
N ASN A 74 20.92 -2.49 6.76
CA ASN A 74 22.08 -2.85 5.94
C ASN A 74 23.28 -1.89 6.11
N HIS A 75 23.21 -0.96 7.06
CA HIS A 75 24.15 0.13 7.31
C HIS A 75 24.26 1.15 6.15
N LYS A 76 23.24 1.23 5.29
CA LYS A 76 23.19 2.15 4.15
C LYS A 76 21.85 2.88 4.15
N ASP A 77 21.91 4.19 3.95
CA ASP A 77 20.71 5.01 3.73
C ASP A 77 20.23 4.80 2.28
N ASP A 78 19.44 3.75 2.06
CA ASP A 78 18.76 3.51 0.79
C ASP A 78 17.47 4.35 0.67
N CYS A 79 16.97 4.79 1.82
CA CYS A 79 15.76 5.57 1.94
C CYS A 79 15.93 7.06 1.61
N GLY A 80 17.12 7.62 1.89
CA GLY A 80 17.41 9.05 1.77
C GLY A 80 16.98 9.87 3.00
N ASP A 81 16.26 9.22 3.92
CA ASP A 81 15.80 9.76 5.20
C ASP A 81 16.14 8.84 6.38
N ASN A 82 17.00 7.84 6.17
CA ASN A 82 17.50 6.85 7.11
C ASN A 82 16.43 5.99 7.82
N SER A 83 15.16 6.10 7.42
CA SER A 83 14.06 5.32 8.00
C SER A 83 14.20 3.80 7.85
N ASP A 84 15.00 3.34 6.88
CA ASP A 84 15.40 1.94 6.71
C ASP A 84 16.40 1.46 7.77
N GLU A 85 17.11 2.37 8.43
CA GLU A 85 18.15 2.10 9.43
C GLU A 85 17.76 2.53 10.86
N GLU A 86 16.73 3.36 11.05
CA GLU A 86 16.34 3.89 12.38
C GLU A 86 15.71 2.86 13.34
N HIS A 87 15.18 1.74 12.83
CA HIS A 87 14.53 0.69 13.63
C HIS A 87 15.12 -0.71 13.34
N CYS A 88 16.45 -0.76 13.48
CA CYS A 88 17.20 -1.97 13.78
C CYS A 88 17.43 -2.09 15.30
#